data_AF-A0AB38TNC3-F1
#
_entry.id   AF-A0AB38TNC3-F1
#
_cell.length_a   1.000
_cell.length_b   1.000
_cell.length_c   1.000
_cell.angle_alpha   90.00
_cell.angle_beta   90.00
_cell.angle_gamma   90.00
#
_symmetry.space_group_name_H-M   'P 1'
#
loop_
_entity.id
_entity.type
_entity.pdbx_description
1 polymer ?
#
loop_
_entity_poly.entity_id
_entity_poly.type
_entity_poly.pdbx_seq_one_letter_code
_entity_poly.pdbx_strand_id
1 'polypeptide(L)'
;MKRVSGMLAKHLVVALTTAHVLFVGGMSSAYAKYDAAEKAVEAALGDDHDIEFADLYESTPDLHGISPTPNYKRTFVCGYVSYKKPDGKPVRVRFIYAARSDDPSLSDYGPLNLERPELNDGIRDERNRGRYATAFEFSGWNRVCANAQHPKTFSGVAPKSDG
;
A
#
# COMPACT_ATOMS: atom_id res chain seq x y z
N MET A 1 -13.32 -53.32 -23.16
CA MET A 1 -13.17 -51.85 -23.13
C MET A 1 -13.18 -51.35 -21.67
N LYS A 2 -12.01 -51.24 -21.03
CA LYS A 2 -11.83 -50.66 -19.68
C LYS A 2 -10.51 -49.88 -19.67
N ARG A 3 -10.41 -48.81 -20.45
CA ARG A 3 -9.21 -47.96 -20.48
C ARG A 3 -9.45 -46.45 -20.61
N VAL A 4 -10.69 -46.00 -20.82
CA VAL A 4 -10.98 -44.57 -21.03
C VAL A 4 -11.37 -43.86 -19.72
N SER A 5 -11.98 -44.56 -18.76
CA SER A 5 -12.46 -43.97 -17.50
C SER A 5 -11.36 -43.57 -16.51
N GLY A 6 -10.23 -44.29 -16.49
CA GLY A 6 -9.13 -44.01 -15.56
C GLY A 6 -8.23 -42.84 -15.99
N MET A 7 -8.21 -42.52 -17.28
CA MET A 7 -7.37 -41.45 -17.83
C MET A 7 -8.01 -40.08 -17.57
N LEU A 8 -9.33 -39.96 -17.76
CA LEU A 8 -10.11 -38.75 -17.44
C LEU A 8 -10.06 -38.41 -15.93
N ALA A 9 -10.20 -39.39 -15.04
CA ALA A 9 -10.12 -39.17 -13.60
C ALA A 9 -8.72 -38.68 -13.15
N LYS A 10 -7.65 -39.23 -13.75
CA LYS A 10 -6.27 -38.77 -13.49
C LYS A 10 -6.03 -37.35 -13.98
N HIS A 11 -6.51 -37.00 -15.17
CA HIS A 11 -6.39 -35.63 -15.68
C HIS A 11 -7.16 -34.62 -14.85
N LEU A 12 -8.33 -35.01 -14.30
CA LEU A 12 -9.14 -34.14 -13.45
C LEU A 12 -8.50 -33.93 -12.07
N VAL A 13 -7.91 -34.97 -11.47
CA VAL A 13 -7.15 -34.87 -10.22
C VAL A 13 -5.87 -34.04 -10.39
N VAL A 14 -5.15 -34.21 -11.51
CA VAL A 14 -3.94 -33.44 -11.84
C VAL A 14 -4.28 -31.97 -12.10
N ALA A 15 -5.39 -31.67 -12.78
CA ALA A 15 -5.86 -30.31 -12.99
C ALA A 15 -6.28 -29.64 -11.66
N LEU A 16 -6.92 -30.39 -10.77
CA LEU A 16 -7.36 -29.86 -9.47
C LEU A 16 -6.18 -29.59 -8.51
N THR A 17 -5.16 -30.45 -8.52
CA THR A 17 -3.95 -30.26 -7.70
C THR A 17 -3.06 -29.14 -8.25
N THR A 18 -2.92 -29.02 -9.57
CA THR A 18 -2.19 -27.88 -10.17
C THR A 18 -2.90 -26.55 -9.93
N ALA A 19 -4.24 -26.51 -10.00
CA ALA A 19 -5.01 -25.32 -9.63
C ALA A 19 -4.81 -24.94 -8.15
N HIS A 20 -4.80 -25.91 -7.23
CA HIS A 20 -4.53 -25.66 -5.80
C HIS A 20 -3.11 -25.15 -5.55
N VAL A 21 -2.09 -25.74 -6.18
CA VAL A 21 -0.69 -25.30 -6.02
C VAL A 21 -0.50 -23.89 -6.57
N LEU A 22 -1.16 -23.54 -7.67
CA LEU A 22 -1.14 -22.18 -8.22
C LEU A 22 -1.90 -21.18 -7.34
N PHE A 23 -3.01 -21.59 -6.72
CA PHE A 23 -3.77 -20.75 -5.79
C PHE A 23 -2.99 -20.49 -4.50
N VAL A 24 -2.39 -21.53 -3.91
CA VAL A 24 -1.58 -21.42 -2.68
C VAL A 24 -0.28 -20.65 -2.94
N GLY A 25 0.38 -20.89 -4.07
CA GLY A 25 1.60 -20.17 -4.45
C GLY A 25 1.38 -18.67 -4.71
N GLY A 26 0.22 -18.31 -5.30
CA GLY A 26 -0.17 -16.92 -5.48
C GLY A 26 -0.44 -16.20 -4.15
N MET A 27 -1.13 -16.87 -3.21
CA MET A 27 -1.45 -16.31 -1.88
C MET A 27 -0.18 -16.05 -1.05
N SER A 28 0.78 -16.98 -1.02
CA SER A 28 2.02 -16.82 -0.23
C SER A 28 2.80 -15.55 -0.57
N SER A 29 2.78 -15.13 -1.84
CA SER A 29 3.49 -13.92 -2.28
C SER A 29 2.80 -12.62 -1.87
N ALA A 30 1.47 -12.60 -1.75
CA ALA A 30 0.72 -11.44 -1.29
C ALA A 30 0.85 -11.27 0.22
N TYR A 31 0.71 -12.37 0.98
CA TYR A 31 0.90 -12.38 2.44
C TYR A 31 2.28 -11.86 2.85
N ALA A 32 3.34 -12.21 2.12
CA ALA A 32 4.69 -11.75 2.43
C ALA A 32 4.85 -10.23 2.31
N LYS A 33 4.13 -9.56 1.39
CA LYS A 33 4.22 -8.10 1.24
C LYS A 33 3.50 -7.37 2.37
N TYR A 34 2.31 -7.84 2.75
CA TYR A 34 1.55 -7.26 3.87
C TYR A 34 2.31 -7.43 5.19
N ASP A 35 2.85 -8.61 5.47
CA ASP A 35 3.70 -8.86 6.65
C ASP A 35 4.93 -7.94 6.69
N ALA A 36 5.60 -7.74 5.55
CA ALA A 36 6.74 -6.82 5.47
C ALA A 36 6.33 -5.35 5.71
N ALA A 37 5.15 -4.95 5.22
CA ALA A 37 4.61 -3.61 5.42
C ALA A 37 4.25 -3.37 6.89
N GLU A 38 3.55 -4.32 7.51
CA GLU A 38 3.16 -4.27 8.93
C GLU A 38 4.40 -4.17 9.83
N LYS A 39 5.40 -5.03 9.62
CA LYS A 39 6.68 -4.96 10.35
C LYS A 39 7.41 -3.64 10.18
N ALA A 40 7.40 -3.07 8.98
CA ALA A 40 8.02 -1.77 8.74
C ALA A 40 7.29 -0.65 9.51
N VAL A 41 5.96 -0.70 9.56
CA VAL A 41 5.14 0.26 10.31
C VAL A 41 5.36 0.10 11.82
N GLU A 42 5.31 -1.13 12.33
CA GLU A 42 5.58 -1.43 13.75
C GLU A 42 6.97 -0.92 14.17
N ALA A 43 8.00 -1.18 13.35
CA ALA A 43 9.34 -0.69 13.61
C ALA A 43 9.43 0.85 13.60
N ALA A 44 8.64 1.53 12.77
CA ALA A 44 8.59 2.99 12.70
C ALA A 44 7.80 3.63 13.87
N LEU A 45 6.81 2.92 14.41
CA LEU A 45 5.99 3.34 15.53
C LEU A 45 6.67 3.10 16.90
N GLY A 46 7.62 2.17 16.98
CA GLY A 46 8.54 2.06 18.11
C GLY A 46 7.84 1.75 19.44
N ASP A 47 7.79 2.74 20.34
CA ASP A 47 7.20 2.63 21.69
C ASP A 47 5.67 2.81 21.71
N ASP A 48 5.06 3.10 20.56
CA ASP A 48 3.61 3.15 20.42
C ASP A 48 3.01 1.74 20.59
N HIS A 49 1.79 1.67 21.14
CA HIS A 49 1.13 0.41 21.48
C HIS A 49 -0.28 0.32 20.89
N ASP A 50 -0.93 -0.83 21.08
CA ASP A 50 -2.26 -1.12 20.53
C ASP A 50 -2.33 -0.86 19.00
N ILE A 51 -1.29 -1.32 18.28
CA ILE A 51 -1.17 -1.13 16.83
C ILE A 51 -2.18 -2.02 16.12
N GLU A 52 -3.06 -1.42 15.33
CA GLU A 52 -4.11 -2.09 14.55
C GLU A 52 -4.10 -1.60 13.10
N PHE A 53 -3.98 -2.54 12.16
CA PHE A 53 -4.03 -2.26 10.74
C PHE A 53 -5.45 -2.38 10.18
N ALA A 54 -5.79 -1.51 9.23
CA ALA A 54 -7.10 -1.51 8.58
C ALA A 54 -7.01 -1.09 7.11
N ASP A 55 -7.91 -1.65 6.29
CA ASP A 55 -8.06 -1.32 4.88
C ASP A 55 -6.72 -1.41 4.12
N LEU A 56 -6.04 -2.55 4.27
CA LEU A 56 -4.80 -2.88 3.57
C LEU A 56 -5.09 -3.28 2.12
N TYR A 57 -4.40 -2.68 1.16
CA TYR A 57 -4.53 -3.05 -0.25
C TYR A 57 -3.24 -2.79 -1.04
N GLU A 58 -3.08 -3.53 -2.13
CA GLU A 58 -2.02 -3.28 -3.11
C GLU A 58 -2.44 -2.18 -4.09
N SER A 59 -1.50 -1.29 -4.44
CA SER A 59 -1.66 -0.32 -5.51
C SER A 59 -0.48 -0.38 -6.48
N THR A 60 -0.78 -0.36 -7.77
CA THR A 60 0.19 -0.34 -8.87
C THR A 60 -0.06 0.89 -9.75
N PRO A 61 0.20 2.10 -9.21
CA PRO A 61 -0.13 3.34 -9.91
C PRO A 61 0.64 3.43 -11.22
N ASP A 62 -0.03 3.97 -12.24
CA ASP A 62 0.61 4.32 -13.49
C ASP A 62 1.40 5.63 -13.32
N LEU A 63 2.68 5.48 -12.99
CA LEU A 63 3.62 6.59 -12.77
C LEU A 63 4.38 6.92 -14.05
N HIS A 64 3.68 7.04 -15.19
CA HIS A 64 4.25 7.50 -16.45
C HIS A 64 5.08 8.78 -16.24
N GLY A 65 6.35 8.75 -16.66
CA GLY A 65 7.25 9.90 -16.67
C GLY A 65 8.30 10.00 -15.55
N ILE A 66 8.33 9.10 -14.56
CA ILE A 66 9.37 9.14 -13.50
C ILE A 66 10.55 8.20 -13.83
N SER A 67 10.33 7.12 -14.57
CA SER A 67 11.40 6.17 -14.89
C SER A 67 11.01 5.14 -15.96
N PRO A 68 11.99 4.58 -16.70
CA PRO A 68 11.78 3.48 -17.65
C PRO A 68 11.38 2.15 -16.98
N THR A 69 11.34 2.06 -15.65
CA THR A 69 10.90 0.85 -14.95
C THR A 69 9.43 0.56 -15.27
N PRO A 70 9.08 -0.65 -15.75
CA PRO A 70 7.70 -1.03 -16.01
C PRO A 70 6.82 -0.92 -14.77
N ASN A 71 5.58 -0.43 -14.92
CA ASN A 71 4.63 -0.23 -13.82
C ASN A 71 4.37 -1.49 -12.97
N TYR A 72 4.43 -2.69 -13.56
CA TYR A 72 4.25 -3.95 -12.81
C TYR A 72 5.32 -4.20 -11.74
N LYS A 73 6.44 -3.46 -11.77
CA LYS A 73 7.49 -3.55 -10.74
C LYS A 73 7.24 -2.62 -9.56
N ARG A 74 6.31 -1.66 -9.67
CA ARG A 74 6.02 -0.64 -8.67
C ARG A 74 4.74 -1.02 -7.92
N THR A 75 4.86 -1.99 -7.02
CA THR A 75 3.77 -2.38 -6.12
C THR A 75 3.95 -1.69 -4.79
N PHE A 76 2.91 -1.00 -4.35
CA PHE A 76 2.82 -0.41 -3.02
C PHE A 76 1.77 -1.14 -2.20
N VAL A 77 1.99 -1.25 -0.90
CA VAL A 77 0.96 -1.59 0.07
C VAL A 77 0.51 -0.28 0.72
N CYS A 78 -0.77 0.01 0.62
CA CYS A 78 -1.40 1.17 1.22
C CYS A 78 -2.35 0.72 2.31
N GLY A 79 -2.53 1.53 3.35
CA GLY A 79 -3.51 1.24 4.37
C GLY A 79 -3.53 2.27 5.48
N TYR A 80 -4.33 1.97 6.50
CA TYR A 80 -4.43 2.73 7.73
C TYR A 80 -3.82 1.93 8.88
N VAL A 81 -3.22 2.65 9.81
CA VAL A 81 -2.79 2.10 11.09
C VAL A 81 -3.35 3.00 12.19
N SER A 82 -3.94 2.37 13.21
CA SER A 82 -4.34 3.02 14.45
C SER A 82 -3.43 2.53 15.57
N TYR A 83 -3.08 3.41 16.50
CA TYR A 83 -2.19 3.10 17.62
C TYR A 83 -2.43 4.09 18.76
N LYS A 84 -1.85 3.82 19.93
CA LYS A 84 -1.79 4.75 21.05
C LYS A 84 -0.36 5.20 21.29
N LYS A 85 -0.21 6.51 21.44
CA LYS A 85 1.04 7.14 21.88
C LYS A 85 1.38 6.74 23.32
N PRO A 86 2.63 6.93 23.79
CA PRO A 86 3.00 6.62 25.18
C PRO A 86 2.16 7.36 26.23
N ASP A 87 1.55 8.50 25.87
CA ASP A 87 0.61 9.25 26.71
C ASP A 87 -0.84 8.73 26.67
N GLY A 88 -1.07 7.61 25.99
CA GLY A 88 -2.37 6.94 25.84
C GLY A 88 -3.29 7.56 24.79
N LYS A 89 -2.86 8.62 24.07
CA LYS A 89 -3.71 9.26 23.07
C LYS A 89 -3.84 8.37 21.82
N PRO A 90 -5.08 8.09 21.37
CA PRO A 90 -5.28 7.34 20.14
C PRO A 90 -4.94 8.20 18.93
N VAL A 91 -4.28 7.58 17.96
CA VAL A 91 -3.89 8.17 16.68
C VAL A 91 -4.25 7.20 15.58
N ARG A 92 -4.74 7.73 14.46
CA ARG A 92 -4.97 6.98 13.23
C ARG A 92 -4.29 7.72 12.07
N VAL A 93 -3.45 7.01 11.36
CA VAL A 93 -2.67 7.54 10.24
C VAL A 93 -2.72 6.59 9.06
N ARG A 94 -2.29 7.08 7.91
CA ARG A 94 -2.10 6.28 6.71
C ARG A 94 -0.64 5.92 6.53
N PHE A 95 -0.37 4.83 5.81
CA PHE A 95 0.98 4.48 5.40
C PHE A 95 1.02 4.02 3.94
N ILE A 96 2.20 4.15 3.36
CA ILE A 96 2.54 3.71 2.01
C ILE A 96 3.85 2.95 2.11
N TYR A 97 3.82 1.65 1.78
CA TYR A 97 4.99 0.79 1.79
C TYR A 97 5.35 0.38 0.37
N ALA A 98 6.61 0.56 -0.04
CA ALA A 98 7.10 0.11 -1.34
C ALA A 98 7.50 -1.36 -1.26
N ALA A 99 6.69 -2.26 -1.81
CA ALA A 99 6.90 -3.72 -1.71
C ALA A 99 8.13 -4.22 -2.49
N ARG A 100 8.66 -3.41 -3.42
CA ARG A 100 9.88 -3.67 -4.18
C ARG A 100 10.77 -2.43 -4.15
N SER A 101 11.64 -2.37 -3.14
CA SER A 101 12.57 -1.25 -2.92
C SER A 101 13.81 -1.29 -3.81
N ASP A 102 13.98 -2.33 -4.63
CA ASP A 102 15.08 -2.50 -5.57
C ASP A 102 14.93 -1.66 -6.84
N ASP A 103 13.81 -0.96 -7.04
CA ASP A 103 13.62 0.00 -8.12
C ASP A 103 14.32 1.34 -7.78
N PRO A 104 15.39 1.73 -8.50
CA PRO A 104 16.10 2.98 -8.24
C PRO A 104 15.22 4.22 -8.40
N SER A 105 14.11 4.12 -9.15
CA SER A 105 13.16 5.24 -9.30
C SER A 105 12.24 5.45 -8.10
N LEU A 106 12.30 4.56 -7.12
CA LEU A 106 11.59 4.65 -5.86
C LEU A 106 12.52 5.01 -4.69
N SER A 107 13.81 5.32 -4.95
CA SER A 107 14.79 5.68 -3.92
C SER A 107 14.31 6.83 -3.02
N ASP A 108 13.64 7.80 -3.61
CA ASP A 108 13.18 9.01 -2.92
C ASP A 108 11.93 8.76 -2.05
N TYR A 109 11.20 7.67 -2.30
CA TYR A 109 10.02 7.30 -1.51
C TYR A 109 10.38 6.56 -0.22
N GLY A 110 11.60 5.99 -0.13
CA GLY A 110 11.97 5.07 0.94
C GLY A 110 11.11 3.79 0.96
N PRO A 111 11.42 2.80 1.82
CA PRO A 111 10.60 1.60 1.93
C PRO A 111 9.23 1.90 2.55
N LEU A 112 9.13 2.92 3.42
CA LEU A 112 7.92 3.29 4.15
C LEU A 112 7.77 4.81 4.23
N ASN A 113 6.57 5.28 3.89
CA ASN A 113 6.11 6.63 4.17
C ASN A 113 4.89 6.55 5.09
N LEU A 114 5.04 7.02 6.33
CA LEU A 114 4.00 7.04 7.35
C LEU A 114 3.50 8.47 7.50
N GLU A 115 2.19 8.67 7.45
CA GLU A 115 1.60 9.98 7.65
C GLU A 115 1.94 10.52 9.03
N ARG A 116 2.36 11.79 9.06
CA ARG A 116 2.76 12.53 10.27
C ARG A 116 1.75 13.65 10.52
N PRO A 117 0.75 13.44 11.40
CA PRO A 117 -0.31 14.42 11.66
C PRO A 117 0.20 15.78 12.14
N GLU A 118 1.39 15.81 12.74
CA GLU A 118 2.05 17.05 13.17
C GLU A 118 2.62 17.89 12.02
N LEU A 119 2.77 17.31 10.82
CA LEU A 119 3.22 17.98 9.60
C LEU A 119 2.04 18.22 8.66
N ASN A 120 1.00 18.90 9.16
CA ASN A 120 -0.30 19.06 8.50
C ASN A 120 -0.51 20.41 7.81
N ASP A 121 0.55 21.04 7.32
CA ASP A 121 0.41 22.27 6.52
C ASP A 121 -0.22 21.97 5.14
N GLY A 122 -1.12 22.85 4.69
CA GLY A 122 -1.81 22.71 3.41
C GLY A 122 -1.01 23.21 2.21
N ILE A 123 -0.81 22.33 1.23
CA ILE A 123 -0.29 22.62 -0.11
C ILE A 123 -1.47 22.72 -1.06
N ARG A 124 -1.53 23.80 -1.86
CA ARG A 124 -2.58 23.98 -2.88
C ARG A 124 -2.33 23.03 -4.05
N ASP A 125 -3.27 22.11 -4.29
CA ASP A 125 -3.21 21.13 -5.36
C ASP A 125 -4.00 21.60 -6.59
N GLU A 126 -3.31 22.30 -7.49
CA GLU A 126 -3.92 22.83 -8.72
C GLU A 126 -4.44 21.73 -9.64
N ARG A 127 -3.86 20.52 -9.59
CA ARG A 127 -4.34 19.36 -10.36
C ARG A 127 -5.67 18.83 -9.83
N ASN A 128 -6.07 19.25 -8.63
CA ASN A 128 -7.28 18.82 -7.97
C ASN A 128 -8.17 20.01 -7.60
N ARG A 129 -8.36 20.93 -8.57
CA ARG A 129 -9.27 22.09 -8.46
C ARG A 129 -8.87 23.07 -7.36
N GLY A 130 -7.59 23.15 -7.02
CA GLY A 130 -7.06 24.06 -6.00
C GLY A 130 -7.42 23.68 -4.57
N ARG A 131 -7.79 22.41 -4.31
CA ARG A 131 -7.99 21.91 -2.94
C ARG A 131 -6.66 21.88 -2.19
N TYR A 132 -6.69 22.16 -0.90
CA TYR A 132 -5.52 22.02 -0.04
C TYR A 132 -5.36 20.55 0.41
N ALA A 133 -4.13 20.06 0.36
CA ALA A 133 -3.72 18.71 0.73
C ALA A 133 -2.46 18.79 1.59
N THR A 134 -2.26 17.88 2.54
CA THR A 134 -0.95 17.77 3.23
C THR A 134 0.15 17.36 2.25
N ALA A 135 1.42 17.51 2.65
CA ALA A 135 2.54 16.96 1.88
C ALA A 135 2.37 15.45 1.61
N PHE A 136 1.94 14.70 2.63
CA PHE A 136 1.66 13.26 2.49
C PHE A 136 0.56 12.97 1.47
N GLU A 137 -0.53 13.74 1.49
CA GLU A 137 -1.62 13.59 0.53
C GLU A 137 -1.19 13.97 -0.89
N PHE A 138 -0.50 15.09 -1.04
CA PHE A 138 -0.12 15.66 -2.33
C PHE A 138 0.92 14.82 -3.07
N SER A 139 2.03 14.47 -2.42
CA SER A 139 3.17 13.78 -3.06
C SER A 139 3.13 12.26 -2.95
N GLY A 140 2.39 11.74 -1.97
CA GLY A 140 2.26 10.31 -1.66
C GLY A 140 0.87 9.77 -1.99
N TRP A 141 -0.07 9.91 -1.05
CA TRP A 141 -1.34 9.18 -1.05
C TRP A 141 -2.16 9.35 -2.34
N ASN A 142 -2.38 10.61 -2.77
CA ASN A 142 -3.21 10.89 -3.95
C ASN A 142 -2.54 10.49 -5.27
N ARG A 143 -1.23 10.24 -5.25
CA ARG A 143 -0.44 9.80 -6.40
C ARG A 143 -0.32 8.28 -6.46
N VAL A 144 -0.17 7.64 -5.30
CA VAL A 144 0.23 6.22 -5.19
C VAL A 144 -0.95 5.33 -4.80
N CYS A 145 -1.74 5.76 -3.82
CA CYS A 145 -2.76 4.92 -3.18
C CYS A 145 -4.18 5.18 -3.69
N ALA A 146 -4.39 6.29 -4.42
CA ALA A 146 -5.70 6.63 -4.95
C ALA A 146 -6.07 5.80 -6.19
N ASN A 147 -7.22 5.13 -6.15
CA ASN A 147 -7.79 4.36 -7.26
C ASN A 147 -9.34 4.42 -7.24
N ALA A 148 -10.01 3.58 -8.03
CA ALA A 148 -11.47 3.56 -8.13
C ALA A 148 -12.19 3.19 -6.81
N GLN A 149 -11.57 2.37 -5.96
CA GLN A 149 -12.11 1.94 -4.66
C GLN A 149 -11.66 2.85 -3.52
N HIS A 150 -10.47 3.44 -3.63
CA HIS A 150 -9.88 4.33 -2.63
C HIS A 150 -9.64 5.71 -3.25
N PRO A 151 -10.62 6.62 -3.25
CA PRO A 151 -10.49 7.91 -3.92
C PRO A 151 -9.45 8.82 -3.25
N LYS A 152 -8.99 9.84 -3.99
CA LYS A 152 -8.12 10.89 -3.45
C LYS A 152 -8.73 11.55 -2.23
N THR A 153 -7.90 11.85 -1.25
CA THR A 153 -8.27 12.49 0.01
C THR A 153 -7.71 13.90 0.08
N PHE A 154 -8.44 14.76 0.78
CA PHE A 154 -8.00 16.12 1.08
C PHE A 154 -8.46 16.42 2.49
N SER A 155 -7.51 16.38 3.43
CA SER A 155 -7.73 16.63 4.85
C SER A 155 -8.28 18.04 5.15
N GLY A 156 -8.24 18.96 4.17
CA GLY A 156 -8.79 20.31 4.33
C GLY A 156 -7.93 21.21 5.21
N VAL A 157 -6.66 20.83 5.39
CA VAL A 157 -5.68 21.61 6.15
C VAL A 157 -5.50 23.01 5.57
N ALA A 158 -5.38 23.99 6.47
CA ALA A 158 -5.14 25.37 6.08
C ALA A 158 -3.73 25.51 5.49
N PRO A 159 -3.53 26.45 4.54
CA PRO A 159 -2.18 26.83 4.15
C PRO A 159 -1.40 27.31 5.37
N LYS A 160 -0.08 27.07 5.35
CA LYS A 160 0.82 27.64 6.35
C LYS A 160 0.66 29.17 6.35
N SER A 161 0.37 29.76 7.50
CA SER A 161 0.37 31.22 7.62
C SER A 161 1.81 31.69 7.75
N ASP A 162 2.35 32.27 6.69
CA ASP A 162 3.56 33.09 6.81
C ASP A 162 3.12 34.40 7.49
N GLY A 163 3.37 34.49 8.81
CA GLY A 163 3.01 35.65 9.62
C GLY A 163 3.68 36.94 9.19
#